data_AF-A0A151QSD0-F1
#
_entry.id   AF-A0A151QSD0-F1
#
_cell.length_a   1.000
_cell.length_b   1.000
_cell.length_c   1.000
_cell.angle_alpha   90.00
_cell.angle_beta   90.00
_cell.angle_gamma   90.00
#
_symmetry.space_group_name_H-M   'P 1'
#
loop_
_entity.id
_entity.type
_entity.pdbx_description
1 polymer ?
#
loop_
_entity_poly.entity_id
_entity_poly.type
_entity_poly.pdbx_seq_one_letter_code
_entity_poly.pdbx_strand_id
1 'polypeptide(L)'
;MMIRENPFHSWIAFTRDLEMEFGPSPYEGPRSQLFKLTQTSSVQAYYVQFTTLANRVQGVTQEALLDCFVGGLKPDIRRDVIAQSPTSLLRTISLAKLYEEKYTIKPKPFSSSFFQKSQTANTNQATPSIPKIHQLTPTFTFPRL
;
A
#
# COMPACT_ATOMS: atom_id res chain seq x y z
N MET A 1 11.65 -13.65 -60.89
CA MET A 1 12.47 -14.73 -60.28
C MET A 1 12.24 -14.63 -58.78
N MET A 2 11.47 -15.54 -58.17
CA MET A 2 11.23 -15.52 -56.72
C MET A 2 12.43 -16.18 -56.05
N ILE A 3 13.22 -15.36 -55.36
CA ILE A 3 14.35 -15.83 -54.56
C ILE A 3 13.75 -16.54 -53.34
N ARG A 4 13.90 -17.86 -53.29
CA ARG A 4 13.64 -18.65 -52.08
C ARG A 4 14.90 -18.57 -51.21
N GLU A 5 15.10 -17.42 -50.58
CA GLU A 5 16.05 -17.33 -49.47
C GLU A 5 15.54 -18.26 -48.37
N ASN A 6 16.36 -19.22 -47.95
CA ASN A 6 16.04 -20.11 -46.85
C ASN A 6 16.50 -19.38 -45.57
N PRO A 7 15.65 -18.59 -44.89
CA PRO A 7 16.12 -17.59 -43.93
C PRO A 7 16.74 -18.27 -42.70
N PHE A 8 16.23 -19.47 -42.39
CA PHE A 8 16.55 -20.19 -41.16
C PHE A 8 17.48 -21.36 -41.47
N HIS A 9 18.75 -21.19 -41.09
CA HIS A 9 19.81 -22.19 -41.30
C HIS A 9 19.87 -23.26 -40.19
N SER A 10 19.05 -23.12 -39.14
CA SER A 10 18.90 -24.11 -38.08
C SER A 10 17.53 -24.00 -37.42
N TRP A 11 17.05 -25.10 -36.83
CA TRP A 11 15.83 -25.11 -36.02
C TRP A 11 15.89 -24.06 -34.89
N ILE A 12 17.07 -23.84 -34.32
CA ILE A 12 17.33 -22.87 -33.25
C ILE A 12 17.16 -21.43 -33.73
N ALA A 13 17.62 -21.12 -34.94
CA ALA A 13 17.43 -19.79 -35.54
C ALA A 13 15.95 -19.55 -35.84
N PHE A 14 15.29 -20.55 -36.44
CA PHE A 14 13.85 -20.49 -36.72
C PHE A 14 13.01 -20.26 -35.46
N THR A 15 13.24 -21.02 -34.38
CA THR A 15 12.48 -20.85 -33.13
C THR A 15 12.80 -19.55 -32.43
N ARG A 16 14.06 -19.08 -32.47
CA ARG A 16 14.41 -17.75 -31.93
C ARG A 16 13.68 -16.64 -32.68
N ASP A 17 13.66 -16.69 -34.01
CA ASP A 17 13.02 -15.65 -34.81
C ASP A 17 11.49 -15.68 -34.63
N LEU A 18 10.88 -16.86 -34.52
CA LEU A 18 9.48 -17.01 -34.13
C LEU A 18 9.19 -16.47 -32.72
N GLU A 19 10.06 -16.73 -31.74
CA GLU A 19 9.92 -16.22 -30.37
C GLU A 19 10.13 -14.70 -30.31
N MET A 20 10.94 -14.13 -31.20
CA MET A 20 11.14 -12.70 -31.28
C MET A 20 9.95 -11.97 -31.92
N GLU A 21 9.34 -12.59 -32.93
CA GLU A 21 8.27 -11.98 -33.72
C GLU A 21 6.87 -12.24 -33.10
N PHE A 22 6.67 -13.39 -32.46
CA PHE A 22 5.39 -13.81 -31.89
C PHE A 22 5.46 -14.22 -30.42
N GLY A 23 6.64 -14.23 -29.81
CA GLY A 23 6.77 -14.51 -28.38
C GLY A 23 6.26 -13.36 -27.52
N PRO A 24 6.10 -13.59 -26.21
CA PRO A 24 5.75 -12.54 -25.27
C PRO A 24 6.79 -11.41 -25.38
N SER A 25 6.32 -10.16 -25.51
CA SER A 25 7.20 -8.99 -25.56
C SER A 25 8.26 -9.07 -24.45
N PRO A 26 9.56 -8.90 -24.77
CA PRO A 26 10.63 -8.93 -23.77
C PRO A 26 10.46 -7.84 -22.70
N TYR A 27 9.67 -6.81 -22.99
CA TYR A 27 9.38 -5.70 -22.08
C TYR A 27 8.24 -5.99 -21.08
N GLU A 28 7.36 -6.96 -21.38
CA GLU A 28 6.19 -7.31 -20.55
C GLU A 28 6.15 -8.81 -20.21
N GLY A 29 7.29 -9.37 -19.81
CA GLY A 29 7.32 -10.73 -19.27
C GLY A 29 6.49 -10.87 -17.98
N PRO A 30 6.00 -12.09 -17.66
CA PRO A 30 5.25 -12.36 -16.42
C PRO A 30 5.97 -11.88 -15.15
N ARG A 31 7.31 -11.87 -15.16
CA ARG A 31 8.14 -11.36 -14.06
C ARG A 31 7.96 -9.85 -13.89
N SER A 32 8.11 -9.07 -14.98
CA SER A 32 7.90 -7.61 -14.97
C SER A 32 6.50 -7.26 -14.51
N GLN A 33 5.49 -8.00 -14.99
CA GLN A 33 4.09 -7.83 -14.59
C GLN A 33 3.87 -8.15 -13.10
N LEU A 34 4.50 -9.21 -12.58
CA LEU A 34 4.42 -9.58 -11.17
C LEU A 34 4.98 -8.48 -10.26
N PHE A 35 6.17 -7.96 -10.56
CA PHE A 35 6.82 -6.91 -9.76
C PHE A 35 6.10 -5.56 -9.81
N LYS A 36 5.33 -5.29 -10.86
CA LYS A 36 4.52 -4.07 -10.99
C LYS A 36 3.08 -4.26 -10.49
N LEU A 37 2.67 -5.48 -10.14
CA LEU A 37 1.30 -5.77 -9.75
C LEU A 37 0.96 -5.02 -8.46
N THR A 38 -0.15 -4.29 -8.48
CA THR A 38 -0.67 -3.57 -7.31
C THR A 38 -2.15 -3.88 -7.10
N GLN A 39 -2.58 -3.85 -5.84
CA GLN A 39 -3.96 -4.06 -5.44
C GLN A 39 -4.81 -2.83 -5.83
N THR A 40 -5.69 -3.00 -6.81
CA THR A 40 -6.64 -1.96 -7.24
C THR A 40 -7.99 -2.10 -6.53
N SER A 41 -8.51 -3.33 -6.42
CA SER A 41 -9.82 -3.65 -5.84
C SER A 41 -9.66 -4.37 -4.49
N SER A 42 -10.11 -5.62 -4.39
CA SER A 42 -10.04 -6.44 -3.17
C SER A 42 -8.73 -7.21 -3.06
N VAL A 43 -8.35 -7.60 -1.85
CA VAL A 43 -7.19 -8.46 -1.59
C VAL A 43 -7.37 -9.81 -2.27
N GLN A 44 -8.60 -10.34 -2.32
CA GLN A 44 -8.87 -11.60 -3.03
C GLN A 44 -8.63 -11.48 -4.54
N ALA A 45 -9.09 -10.40 -5.19
CA ALA A 45 -8.87 -10.19 -6.62
C ALA A 45 -7.38 -9.99 -6.94
N TYR A 46 -6.67 -9.26 -6.08
CA TYR A 46 -5.21 -9.10 -6.17
C TYR A 46 -4.47 -10.43 -6.01
N TYR A 47 -4.85 -11.25 -5.03
CA TYR A 47 -4.25 -12.57 -4.79
C TYR A 47 -4.38 -13.52 -6.00
N VAL A 48 -5.55 -13.53 -6.66
CA VAL A 48 -5.75 -14.35 -7.87
C VAL A 48 -4.84 -13.90 -9.01
N GLN A 49 -4.70 -12.59 -9.24
CA GLN A 49 -3.79 -12.06 -10.25
C GLN A 49 -2.32 -12.37 -9.91
N PHE A 50 -1.95 -12.18 -8.64
CA PHE A 50 -0.60 -12.45 -8.15
C PHE A 50 -0.22 -13.92 -8.36
N THR A 51 -1.08 -14.86 -7.96
CA THR A 51 -0.81 -16.30 -8.14
C THR A 51 -0.75 -16.70 -9.61
N THR A 52 -1.61 -16.15 -10.46
CA THR A 52 -1.57 -16.37 -11.90
C THR A 52 -0.23 -15.96 -12.51
N LEU A 53 0.31 -14.82 -12.10
CA LEU A 53 1.61 -14.33 -12.57
C LEU A 53 2.76 -15.14 -11.93
N ALA A 54 2.72 -15.38 -10.61
CA ALA A 54 3.75 -16.11 -9.89
C ALA A 54 3.95 -17.53 -10.45
N ASN A 55 2.87 -18.23 -10.82
CA ASN A 55 2.94 -19.57 -11.42
C ASN A 55 3.64 -19.60 -12.79
N ARG A 56 3.72 -18.46 -13.48
CA ARG A 56 4.34 -18.34 -14.81
C ARG A 56 5.80 -17.88 -14.75
N VAL A 57 6.28 -17.48 -13.57
CA VAL A 57 7.63 -16.94 -13.39
C VAL A 57 8.56 -18.01 -12.85
N GLN A 58 9.76 -18.10 -13.41
CA GLN A 58 10.83 -18.97 -12.94
C GLN A 58 11.97 -18.15 -12.30
N GLY A 59 12.72 -18.76 -11.38
CA GLY A 59 13.90 -18.14 -10.77
C GLY A 59 13.60 -16.92 -9.89
N VAL A 60 12.42 -16.85 -9.26
CA VAL A 60 12.10 -15.90 -8.20
C VAL A 60 12.05 -16.66 -6.89
N THR A 61 12.74 -16.15 -5.87
CA THR A 61 12.77 -16.79 -4.54
C THR A 61 11.46 -16.55 -3.79
N GLN A 62 11.19 -17.38 -2.78
CA GLN A 62 9.97 -17.26 -1.98
C GLN A 62 9.92 -15.93 -1.20
N GLU A 63 11.08 -15.44 -0.77
CA GLU A 63 11.24 -14.15 -0.09
C GLU A 63 10.90 -13.00 -1.03
N ALA A 64 11.41 -13.04 -2.27
CA ALA A 64 11.08 -12.03 -3.28
C ALA A 64 9.58 -12.02 -3.63
N LEU A 65 8.92 -13.18 -3.65
CA LEU A 65 7.47 -13.26 -3.82
C LEU A 65 6.73 -12.64 -2.63
N LEU A 66 7.21 -12.86 -1.41
CA LEU A 66 6.63 -12.27 -0.21
C LEU A 66 6.76 -10.74 -0.25
N ASP A 67 7.97 -10.23 -0.51
CA ASP A 67 8.24 -8.79 -0.60
C ASP A 67 7.41 -8.13 -1.70
N CYS A 68 7.31 -8.80 -2.86
CA CYS A 68 6.47 -8.34 -3.96
C CYS A 68 5.00 -8.31 -3.58
N PHE A 69 4.50 -9.35 -2.91
CA PHE A 69 3.10 -9.41 -2.48
C PHE A 69 2.78 -8.27 -1.51
N VAL A 70 3.61 -8.06 -0.48
CA VAL A 70 3.48 -6.97 0.50
C VAL A 70 3.58 -5.60 -0.19
N GLY A 71 4.55 -5.44 -1.08
CA GLY A 71 4.79 -4.19 -1.81
C GLY A 71 3.60 -3.73 -2.65
N GLY A 72 2.89 -4.67 -3.27
CA GLY A 72 1.72 -4.41 -4.10
C GLY A 72 0.42 -4.18 -3.34
N LEU A 73 0.35 -4.41 -2.02
CA LEU A 73 -0.86 -4.13 -1.23
C LEU A 73 -1.16 -2.62 -1.14
N LYS A 74 -2.44 -2.28 -0.94
CA LYS A 74 -2.85 -0.89 -0.67
C LYS A 74 -2.10 -0.32 0.55
N PRO A 75 -1.70 0.96 0.54
CA PRO A 75 -0.87 1.54 1.60
C PRO A 75 -1.40 1.39 3.02
N ASP A 76 -2.73 1.39 3.21
CA ASP A 76 -3.36 1.23 4.52
C ASP A 76 -3.19 -0.19 5.05
N ILE A 77 -3.55 -1.19 4.23
CA ILE A 77 -3.39 -2.61 4.54
C ILE A 77 -1.90 -2.97 4.71
N ARG A 78 -1.06 -2.47 3.80
CA ARG A 78 0.39 -2.77 3.78
C ARG A 78 1.08 -2.41 5.08
N ARG A 79 0.77 -1.22 5.65
CA ARG A 79 1.35 -0.77 6.92
C ARG A 79 1.02 -1.72 8.07
N ASP A 80 -0.26 -2.10 8.18
CA ASP A 80 -0.74 -3.02 9.22
C ASP A 80 -0.14 -4.43 9.04
N VAL A 81 0.01 -4.92 7.81
CA VAL A 81 0.66 -6.20 7.50
C VAL A 81 2.15 -6.19 7.87
N ILE A 82 2.89 -5.14 7.49
CA ILE A 82 4.33 -5.01 7.82
C ILE A 82 4.55 -4.99 9.33
N ALA A 83 3.68 -4.32 10.09
CA ALA A 83 3.76 -4.27 11.55
C ALA A 83 3.66 -5.66 12.22
N GLN A 84 3.12 -6.66 11.53
CA GLN A 84 3.02 -8.04 12.01
C GLN A 84 4.21 -8.92 11.61
N SER A 85 5.18 -8.39 10.87
CA SER A 85 6.40 -9.08 10.42
C SER A 85 6.14 -10.50 9.91
N PRO A 86 5.29 -10.68 8.87
CA PRO A 86 4.95 -12.01 8.38
C PRO A 86 6.15 -12.70 7.74
N THR A 87 6.33 -13.98 8.03
CA THR A 87 7.45 -14.80 7.53
C THR A 87 7.05 -15.75 6.39
N SER A 88 5.77 -15.75 6.00
CA SER A 88 5.27 -16.60 4.92
C SER A 88 4.22 -15.90 4.08
N LEU A 89 4.13 -16.28 2.80
CA LEU A 89 3.15 -15.73 1.87
C LEU A 89 1.71 -16.01 2.36
N LEU A 90 1.45 -17.22 2.86
CA LEU A 90 0.14 -17.60 3.40
C LEU A 90 -0.25 -16.70 4.58
N ARG A 91 0.66 -16.46 5.54
CA ARG A 91 0.39 -15.57 6.68
C ARG A 91 0.11 -14.14 6.20
N THR A 92 0.89 -13.67 5.23
CA THR A 92 0.72 -12.35 4.62
C THR A 92 -0.66 -12.19 3.98
N ILE A 93 -1.11 -13.18 3.22
CA ILE A 93 -2.44 -13.18 2.58
C ILE A 93 -3.55 -13.13 3.64
N SER A 94 -3.45 -13.96 4.68
CA SER A 94 -4.44 -13.98 5.77
C SER A 94 -4.52 -12.64 6.50
N LEU A 95 -3.38 -12.03 6.81
CA LEU A 95 -3.32 -10.70 7.43
C LEU A 95 -3.89 -9.62 6.51
N ALA A 96 -3.55 -9.64 5.22
CA ALA A 96 -4.07 -8.66 4.26
C ALA A 96 -5.60 -8.72 4.18
N LYS A 97 -6.19 -9.91 4.16
CA LYS A 97 -7.65 -10.09 4.19
C LYS A 97 -8.27 -9.58 5.49
N LEU A 98 -7.67 -9.89 6.63
CA LEU A 98 -8.12 -9.41 7.95
C LEU A 98 -8.15 -7.87 8.01
N TYR A 99 -7.09 -7.22 7.54
CA TYR A 99 -7.03 -5.76 7.55
C TYR A 99 -7.93 -5.12 6.50
N GLU A 100 -8.16 -5.75 5.34
CA GLU A 100 -9.16 -5.28 4.38
C GLU A 100 -10.57 -5.20 5.00
N GLU A 101 -10.96 -6.18 5.81
CA GLU A 101 -12.24 -6.17 6.52
C GLU A 101 -12.34 -4.99 7.49
N LYS A 102 -11.28 -4.74 8.28
CA LYS A 102 -11.18 -3.60 9.19
C LYS A 102 -11.42 -2.26 8.50
N TYR A 103 -10.90 -2.06 7.28
CA TYR A 103 -11.09 -0.82 6.52
C TYR A 103 -12.41 -0.74 5.75
N THR A 104 -13.03 -1.90 5.47
CA THR A 104 -14.34 -1.96 4.80
C THR A 104 -15.48 -1.61 5.77
N ILE A 105 -15.32 -1.92 7.06
CA ILE A 105 -16.26 -1.51 8.09
C ILE A 105 -16.14 0.00 8.28
N LYS A 106 -17.07 0.75 7.67
CA LYS A 106 -17.23 2.18 7.94
C LYS A 106 -17.45 2.35 9.44
N PRO A 107 -16.62 3.12 10.16
CA PRO A 107 -16.95 3.45 11.54
C PRO A 107 -18.31 4.14 11.53
N LYS A 108 -19.26 3.62 12.32
CA LYS A 108 -20.50 4.35 12.61
C LYS A 108 -20.08 5.76 13.03
N PRO A 109 -20.66 6.83 12.47
CA PRO A 109 -20.40 8.16 13.00
C PRO A 109 -20.75 8.09 14.48
N PHE A 110 -19.73 8.24 15.33
CA PHE A 110 -19.98 8.53 16.73
C PHE A 110 -20.72 9.85 16.70
N SER A 111 -22.05 9.79 16.78
CA SER A 111 -22.88 10.95 17.02
C SER A 111 -22.48 11.46 18.39
N SER A 112 -21.52 12.38 18.43
CA SER A 112 -21.26 13.20 19.61
C SER A 112 -22.40 14.20 19.73
N SER A 113 -23.62 13.71 19.99
CA SER A 113 -24.72 14.51 20.49
C SER A 113 -24.54 14.65 22.00
N PHE A 114 -23.46 15.29 22.40
CA PHE A 114 -23.31 15.81 23.74
C PHE A 114 -22.87 17.25 23.61
N PHE A 115 -23.56 18.13 24.35
CA PHE A 115 -23.43 19.58 24.42
C PHE A 115 -24.28 20.40 23.44
N GLN A 116 -25.61 20.24 23.54
CA GLN A 116 -26.53 21.35 23.29
C GLN A 116 -26.65 22.23 24.56
N LYS A 117 -25.84 23.30 24.58
CA LYS A 117 -26.21 24.71 24.78
C LYS A 117 -27.08 25.12 25.98
N SER A 118 -26.59 26.10 26.74
CA SER A 118 -27.43 27.20 27.23
C SER A 118 -26.71 28.54 27.05
N GLN A 119 -27.21 29.33 26.10
CA GLN A 119 -26.91 30.75 25.95
C GLN A 119 -27.67 31.52 27.02
N THR A 120 -26.99 32.34 27.80
CA THR A 120 -27.61 33.45 28.52
C THR A 120 -27.10 34.75 27.91
N ALA A 121 -28.00 35.49 27.29
CA ALA A 121 -27.80 36.88 26.95
C ALA A 121 -28.01 37.71 28.23
N ASN A 122 -27.09 38.62 28.55
CA ASN A 122 -27.52 39.90 29.10
C ASN A 122 -26.50 41.03 28.85
N THR A 123 -27.07 42.21 28.76
CA THR A 123 -26.61 43.40 28.06
C THR A 123 -26.18 44.49 29.05
N ASN A 124 -25.11 45.21 28.69
CA ASN A 124 -24.72 46.59 29.05
C ASN A 124 -24.06 46.98 30.40
N GLN A 125 -22.81 47.45 30.23
CA GLN A 125 -22.19 48.71 30.70
C GLN A 125 -21.69 48.91 32.15
N ALA A 126 -20.35 49.08 32.28
CA ALA A 126 -19.62 50.26 32.80
C ALA A 126 -18.36 49.91 33.63
N THR A 127 -17.20 50.41 33.19
CA THR A 127 -15.87 50.48 33.87
C THR A 127 -15.84 51.46 35.06
N PRO A 128 -14.73 51.62 35.83
CA PRO A 128 -13.54 50.77 36.08
C PRO A 128 -13.16 50.65 37.58
N SER A 129 -12.31 49.69 37.96
CA SER A 129 -11.31 49.89 39.04
C SER A 129 -10.29 48.74 39.10
N ILE A 130 -9.01 49.11 39.03
CA ILE A 130 -7.83 48.23 39.22
C ILE A 130 -7.45 48.32 40.70
N PRO A 131 -7.00 47.24 41.37
CA PRO A 131 -5.57 47.19 41.67
C PRO A 131 -4.90 45.79 41.66
N LYS A 132 -3.64 45.83 41.18
CA LYS A 132 -2.41 45.17 41.67
C LYS A 132 -2.23 43.64 41.66
N ILE A 133 -1.38 43.23 40.70
CA ILE A 133 -0.06 42.57 40.85
C ILE A 133 0.00 41.34 41.77
N HIS A 134 0.32 40.17 41.21
CA HIS A 134 1.64 39.50 41.34
C HIS A 134 1.70 38.34 40.33
N GLN A 135 2.58 38.46 39.33
CA GLN A 135 2.99 37.33 38.48
C GLN A 135 4.26 36.73 39.10
N LEU A 136 4.27 35.42 39.32
CA LEU A 136 5.49 34.65 39.56
C LEU A 136 5.56 33.56 38.50
N THR A 137 6.37 33.81 37.48
CA THR A 137 6.82 32.80 36.51
C THR A 137 7.94 31.97 37.14
N PRO A 138 7.88 30.63 37.10
CA PRO A 138 9.02 29.81 37.48
C PRO A 138 9.98 29.66 36.29
N THR A 139 11.17 30.26 36.39
CA THR A 139 12.30 30.00 35.49
C THR A 139 13.11 28.83 36.06
N PHE A 140 13.06 27.67 35.41
CA PHE A 140 13.98 26.56 35.70
C PHE A 140 15.13 26.58 34.68
N THR A 141 16.31 26.96 35.16
CA THR A 141 17.59 26.89 34.42
C THR A 141 18.23 25.52 34.69
N PHE A 142 18.52 24.78 33.62
CA PHE A 142 19.34 23.56 33.67
C PHE A 142 20.84 23.91 33.72
N PRO A 143 21.67 23.24 34.54
CA PRO A 143 23.11 23.21 34.34
C PRO A 143 23.52 22.00 33.50
N ARG A 144 24.48 22.17 32.58
CA ARG A 144 25.20 21.08 31.91
C ARG A 144 26.70 21.40 31.87
N LEU A 145 27.47 20.37 32.25
CA LEU A 145 28.93 20.17 32.27
C LEU A 145 29.68 20.79 33.46
#